data_AF-A0A736I367-F1
#
_entry.id   AF-A0A736I367-F1
#
_cell.length_a   1.000
_cell.length_b   1.000
_cell.length_c   1.000
_cell.angle_alpha   90.00
_cell.angle_beta   90.00
_cell.angle_gamma   90.00
#
_symmetry.space_group_name_H-M   'P 1'
#
loop_
_entity.id
_entity.type
_entity.pdbx_description
1 polymer ?
#
loop_
_entity_poly.entity_id
_entity_poly.type
_entity_poly.pdbx_seq_one_letter_code
_entity_poly.pdbx_strand_id
1 'polypeptide(L)'
;MTEDLFGDLQDDTILAHLDNPAEDTSRFPALLAELNDLLRGELSRLGVDPAHSLEIVVAICKHLGGGQVYIPRGQVLDSLIRDLRIWNDFNGRNVSELTTRYGVTFNTVYKAIRRMRRLKYRQYQPSLL
;
A
#
# COMPACT_ATOMS: atom_id res chain seq x y z
N MET A 1 33.27 11.20 -17.79
CA MET A 1 31.84 10.97 -18.08
C MET A 1 31.45 9.67 -17.43
N THR A 2 30.97 9.75 -16.19
CA THR A 2 30.33 8.65 -15.47
C THR A 2 29.08 9.28 -14.89
N GLU A 3 27.98 9.20 -15.66
CA GLU A 3 26.65 9.54 -15.19
C GLU A 3 26.27 8.53 -14.11
N ASP A 4 26.13 9.03 -12.90
CA ASP A 4 25.57 8.30 -11.76
C ASP A 4 24.09 8.05 -12.07
N LEU A 5 23.76 6.80 -12.38
CA LEU A 5 22.44 6.36 -12.89
C LEU A 5 21.34 6.31 -11.81
N PHE A 6 21.66 6.73 -10.60
CA PHE A 6 20.73 6.88 -9.49
C PHE A 6 20.93 8.27 -8.86
N GLY A 7 20.43 9.29 -9.54
CA GLY A 7 20.25 10.61 -8.91
C GLY A 7 19.29 10.44 -7.74
N ASP A 8 19.84 10.38 -6.53
CA ASP A 8 19.14 10.53 -5.27
C ASP A 8 18.37 11.85 -5.29
N LEU A 9 17.13 11.82 -5.76
CA LEU A 9 16.11 12.76 -5.35
C LEU A 9 15.68 12.36 -3.94
N GLN A 10 16.58 12.56 -2.97
CA GLN A 10 16.17 12.76 -1.58
C GLN A 10 15.44 14.10 -1.59
N ASP A 11 14.14 14.04 -1.82
CA ASP A 11 13.24 15.18 -1.67
C ASP A 11 13.07 15.45 -0.17
N ASP A 12 14.12 16.01 0.44
CA ASP A 12 14.19 16.40 1.85
C ASP A 12 13.09 17.42 2.21
N THR A 13 12.48 18.04 1.19
CA THR A 13 11.34 18.95 1.32
C THR A 13 10.09 18.26 1.88
N ILE A 14 9.89 16.97 1.58
CA ILE A 14 8.76 16.18 2.11
C ILE A 14 8.97 15.89 3.60
N LEU A 15 10.22 15.61 4.01
CA LEU A 15 10.56 15.34 5.40
C LEU A 15 10.39 16.59 6.28
N ALA A 16 10.67 17.78 5.74
CA ALA A 16 10.51 19.04 6.47
C ALA A 16 9.05 19.39 6.85
N HIS A 17 8.06 18.77 6.20
CA HIS A 17 6.63 18.99 6.49
C HIS A 17 6.05 17.99 7.50
N LEU A 18 6.83 17.01 7.96
CA LEU A 18 6.36 15.98 8.90
C LEU A 18 6.42 16.43 10.37
N ASP A 19 7.12 17.52 10.68
CA ASP A 19 7.37 17.98 12.05
C ASP A 19 6.35 19.02 12.57
N ASN A 20 5.27 19.32 11.83
CA ASN A 20 4.30 20.35 12.25
C ASN A 20 2.88 19.78 12.49
N PRO A 21 2.57 19.27 13.70
CA PRO A 21 1.29 18.63 14.01
C PRO A 21 0.07 19.57 13.96
N ALA A 22 0.28 20.90 13.96
CA ALA A 22 -0.80 21.88 13.94
C ALA A 22 -1.45 22.06 12.56
N GLU A 23 -0.72 21.85 11.46
CA GLU A 23 -1.26 22.02 10.10
C GLU A 23 -1.98 20.75 9.58
N ASP A 24 -1.58 19.58 10.07
CA ASP A 24 -2.04 18.28 9.58
C ASP A 24 -3.52 17.99 9.89
N THR A 25 -4.02 18.54 11.00
CA THR A 25 -5.42 18.38 11.41
C THR A 25 -6.40 19.08 10.46
N SER A 26 -5.95 20.09 9.71
CA SER A 26 -6.81 20.86 8.81
C SER A 26 -7.15 20.12 7.51
N ARG A 27 -6.25 19.24 7.03
CA ARG A 27 -6.43 18.50 5.77
C ARG A 27 -7.13 17.16 5.95
N PHE A 28 -7.07 16.61 7.15
CA PHE A 28 -7.63 15.30 7.46
C PHE A 28 -9.15 15.20 7.23
N PRO A 29 -9.99 16.21 7.58
CA PRO A 29 -11.41 16.18 7.28
C PRO A 29 -11.70 16.09 5.77
N ALA A 30 -10.96 16.83 4.95
CA ALA A 30 -11.11 16.80 3.50
C ALA A 30 -10.69 15.44 2.92
N LEU A 31 -9.56 14.88 3.39
CA LEU A 31 -9.09 13.55 2.99
C LEU A 31 -10.11 12.46 3.32
N LEU A 32 -10.72 12.50 4.50
CA LEU A 32 -11.74 11.52 4.89
C LEU A 32 -13.01 11.62 4.05
N ALA A 33 -13.43 12.84 3.69
CA ALA A 33 -14.55 13.04 2.79
C ALA A 33 -14.25 12.46 1.40
N GLU A 34 -13.09 12.78 0.82
CA GLU A 34 -12.64 12.23 -0.47
C GLU A 34 -12.55 10.71 -0.44
N LEU A 35 -11.98 10.13 0.63
CA LEU A 35 -11.87 8.68 0.80
C LEU A 35 -13.26 8.01 0.86
N ASN A 36 -14.20 8.61 1.61
CA ASN A 36 -15.56 8.11 1.71
C ASN A 36 -16.29 8.16 0.36
N ASP A 37 -16.15 9.25 -0.39
CA ASP A 37 -16.78 9.42 -1.69
C ASP A 37 -16.21 8.45 -2.74
N LEU A 38 -14.89 8.25 -2.72
CA LEU A 38 -14.21 7.24 -3.54
C LEU A 38 -14.75 5.84 -3.23
N LEU A 39 -14.79 5.46 -1.94
CA LEU A 39 -15.30 4.15 -1.55
C LEU A 39 -16.78 3.97 -1.90
N ARG A 40 -17.61 5.01 -1.72
CA ARG A 40 -19.02 5.00 -2.14
C ARG A 40 -19.16 4.72 -3.64
N GLY A 41 -18.35 5.37 -4.48
CA GLY A 41 -18.34 5.14 -5.91
C GLY A 41 -17.92 3.71 -6.28
N GLU A 42 -16.86 3.21 -5.65
CA GLU A 42 -16.36 1.85 -5.88
C GLU A 42 -17.34 0.76 -5.41
N LEU A 43 -17.99 0.94 -4.26
CA LEU A 43 -19.03 0.03 -3.79
C LEU A 43 -20.21 -0.01 -4.77
N SER A 44 -20.68 1.16 -5.23
CA SER A 44 -21.72 1.25 -6.26
C SER A 44 -21.33 0.48 -7.52
N ARG A 45 -20.09 0.67 -7.99
CA ARG A 45 -19.55 0.00 -9.19
C ARG A 45 -19.50 -1.52 -9.03
N LEU A 46 -19.27 -2.01 -7.81
CA LEU A 46 -19.23 -3.44 -7.48
C LEU A 46 -20.63 -4.02 -7.16
N GLY A 47 -21.68 -3.20 -7.18
CA GLY A 47 -23.05 -3.64 -6.85
C GLY A 47 -23.29 -3.84 -5.35
N VAL A 48 -22.41 -3.30 -4.49
CA VAL A 48 -22.55 -3.31 -3.03
C VAL A 48 -23.24 -2.02 -2.59
N ASP A 49 -24.09 -2.09 -1.58
CA ASP A 49 -24.79 -0.91 -1.05
C ASP A 49 -23.78 0.17 -0.61
N PRO A 50 -23.80 1.36 -1.25
CA PRO A 50 -22.82 2.42 -0.98
C PRO A 50 -22.94 3.02 0.42
N ALA A 51 -24.01 2.74 1.17
CA ALA A 51 -24.14 3.15 2.57
C ALA A 51 -23.00 2.60 3.45
N HIS A 52 -22.41 1.45 3.10
CA HIS A 52 -21.31 0.84 3.84
C HIS A 52 -19.97 1.60 3.70
N SER A 53 -19.88 2.63 2.83
CA SER A 53 -18.62 3.36 2.61
C SER A 53 -18.06 3.94 3.91
N LEU A 54 -18.91 4.52 4.74
CA LEU A 54 -18.52 5.17 5.98
C LEU A 54 -18.01 4.17 7.02
N GLU A 55 -18.65 2.99 7.10
CA GLU A 55 -18.24 1.92 8.01
C GLU A 55 -16.82 1.43 7.68
N ILE A 56 -16.51 1.33 6.39
CA ILE A 56 -15.17 0.95 5.91
C ILE A 56 -14.15 2.05 6.26
N VAL A 57 -14.47 3.32 6.03
CA VAL A 57 -13.58 4.44 6.42
C VAL A 57 -13.29 4.41 7.91
N VAL A 58 -14.32 4.23 8.76
CA VAL A 58 -14.15 4.12 10.22
C VAL A 58 -13.26 2.93 10.58
N ALA A 59 -13.43 1.78 9.94
CA ALA A 59 -12.58 0.61 10.18
C ALA A 59 -11.11 0.87 9.83
N ILE A 60 -10.85 1.52 8.68
CA ILE A 60 -9.50 1.92 8.24
C ILE A 60 -8.87 2.85 9.27
N CYS A 61 -9.56 3.93 9.66
CA CYS A 61 -9.04 4.90 10.62
C CYS A 61 -8.77 4.29 11.99
N LYS A 62 -9.61 3.36 12.47
CA LYS A 62 -9.40 2.69 13.76
C LYS A 62 -8.24 1.70 13.75
N HIS A 63 -7.98 1.04 12.61
CA HIS A 63 -6.90 0.04 12.51
C HIS A 63 -5.55 0.65 12.13
N LEU A 64 -5.55 1.67 11.28
CA LEU A 64 -4.32 2.26 10.72
C LEU A 64 -4.01 3.66 11.27
N GLY A 65 -4.94 4.25 12.03
CA GLY A 65 -4.74 5.55 12.66
C GLY A 65 -3.70 5.53 13.78
N GLY A 66 -3.26 6.72 14.19
CA GLY A 66 -2.22 6.90 15.23
C GLY A 66 -0.84 7.26 14.68
N GLY A 67 -0.65 7.29 13.36
CA GLY A 67 0.56 7.77 12.71
C GLY A 67 0.30 8.22 11.28
N GLN A 68 1.28 8.92 10.69
CA GLN A 68 1.26 9.30 9.28
C GLN A 68 1.73 8.11 8.41
N VAL A 69 1.06 7.90 7.27
CA VAL A 69 1.42 6.85 6.30
C VAL A 69 1.71 7.49 4.94
N TYR A 70 2.89 7.20 4.40
CA TYR A 70 3.23 7.57 3.03
C TYR A 70 2.56 6.63 2.01
N ILE A 71 1.81 7.20 1.07
CA ILE A 71 1.21 6.45 -0.05
C ILE A 71 2.12 6.62 -1.28
N PRO A 72 2.78 5.54 -1.75
CA PRO A 72 3.66 5.61 -2.92
C PRO A 72 2.86 5.87 -4.20
N ARG A 73 3.54 6.37 -5.24
CA ARG A 73 2.97 6.65 -6.56
C ARG A 73 3.79 6.00 -7.68
N GLY A 74 3.21 5.96 -8.88
CA GLY A 74 3.85 5.47 -10.10
C GLY A 74 4.26 4.00 -10.03
N GLN A 75 5.38 3.66 -10.66
CA GLN A 75 5.85 2.28 -10.81
C GLN A 75 6.08 1.56 -9.48
N VAL A 76 6.38 2.30 -8.41
CA VAL A 76 6.52 1.74 -7.06
C VAL A 76 5.17 1.21 -6.58
N LEU A 77 4.10 2.01 -6.70
CA LEU A 77 2.76 1.58 -6.35
C LEU A 77 2.33 0.37 -7.20
N ASP A 78 2.54 0.43 -8.51
CA ASP A 78 2.17 -0.66 -9.43
C ASP A 78 2.86 -1.97 -9.07
N SER A 79 4.15 -1.90 -8.72
CA SER A 79 4.93 -3.04 -8.26
C SER A 79 4.40 -3.61 -6.94
N LEU A 80 4.02 -2.75 -5.99
CA LEU A 80 3.44 -3.18 -4.72
C LEU A 80 2.08 -3.85 -4.90
N ILE A 81 1.21 -3.28 -5.74
CA ILE A 81 -0.10 -3.86 -6.05
C ILE A 81 0.05 -5.19 -6.76
N ARG A 82 0.96 -5.31 -7.72
CA ARG A 82 1.26 -6.60 -8.38
C ARG A 82 1.74 -7.64 -7.36
N ASP A 83 2.68 -7.28 -6.51
CA ASP A 83 3.24 -8.20 -5.52
C ASP A 83 2.17 -8.65 -4.50
N LEU A 84 1.24 -7.76 -4.10
CA LEU A 84 0.08 -8.10 -3.26
C LEU A 84 -0.87 -9.07 -3.96
N ARG A 85 -1.17 -8.86 -5.25
CA ARG A 85 -2.01 -9.76 -6.05
C ARG A 85 -1.38 -11.14 -6.20
N ILE A 86 -0.09 -11.19 -6.53
CA ILE A 86 0.68 -12.44 -6.60
C ILE A 86 0.60 -13.20 -5.26
N TRP A 87 0.73 -12.50 -4.14
CA TRP A 87 0.66 -13.11 -2.82
C TRP A 87 -0.73 -13.64 -2.49
N ASN A 88 -1.80 -12.90 -2.81
CA ASN A 88 -3.17 -13.34 -2.56
C ASN A 88 -3.54 -14.59 -3.38
N ASP A 89 -2.99 -14.73 -4.59
CA ASP A 89 -3.22 -15.90 -5.45
C ASP A 89 -2.28 -17.08 -5.15
N PHE A 90 -1.27 -16.89 -4.29
CA PHE A 90 -0.28 -17.92 -4.00
C PHE A 90 -0.83 -18.98 -3.04
N ASN A 91 -0.86 -20.24 -3.49
CA ASN A 91 -1.38 -21.37 -2.74
C ASN A 91 -0.29 -22.28 -2.13
N GLY A 92 0.96 -21.83 -2.12
CA GLY A 92 2.11 -22.58 -1.59
C GLY A 92 2.93 -23.31 -2.66
N ARG A 93 2.34 -23.65 -3.82
CA ARG A 93 2.99 -24.48 -4.84
C ARG A 93 2.75 -24.05 -6.30
N ASN A 94 1.95 -23.02 -6.54
CA ASN A 94 1.55 -22.58 -7.89
C ASN A 94 2.45 -21.49 -8.52
N VAL A 95 3.74 -21.45 -8.23
CA VAL A 95 4.64 -20.39 -8.75
C VAL A 95 4.63 -20.32 -10.28
N SER A 96 4.65 -21.46 -10.97
CA SER A 96 4.61 -21.51 -12.44
C SER A 96 3.30 -20.99 -13.02
N GLU A 97 2.18 -21.14 -12.31
CA GLU A 97 0.89 -20.59 -12.75
C GLU A 97 0.92 -19.06 -12.63
N LEU A 98 1.47 -18.55 -11.53
CA LEU A 98 1.57 -17.12 -11.24
C LEU A 98 2.46 -16.39 -12.25
N THR A 99 3.57 -17.00 -12.69
CA THR A 99 4.43 -16.40 -13.73
C THR A 99 3.67 -16.17 -15.02
N THR A 100 2.85 -17.14 -15.42
CA THR A 100 2.04 -17.05 -16.65
C THR A 100 0.88 -16.07 -16.47
N ARG A 101 0.14 -16.15 -15.35
CA ARG A 101 -1.01 -15.28 -15.07
C ARG A 101 -0.64 -13.80 -15.03
N TYR A 102 0.49 -13.48 -14.41
CA TYR A 102 0.93 -12.10 -14.21
C TYR A 102 1.94 -11.61 -15.26
N GLY A 103 2.35 -12.45 -16.21
CA GLY A 103 3.31 -12.09 -17.26
C GLY A 103 4.68 -11.68 -16.71
N VAL A 104 5.15 -12.34 -15.65
CA VAL A 104 6.41 -12.00 -14.95
C VAL A 104 7.33 -13.20 -14.79
N THR A 105 8.61 -12.91 -14.54
CA THR A 105 9.62 -13.94 -14.29
C THR A 105 9.38 -14.68 -12.97
N PHE A 106 9.89 -15.91 -12.87
CA PHE A 106 9.94 -16.68 -11.61
C PHE A 106 10.58 -15.87 -10.48
N ASN A 107 11.66 -15.14 -10.76
CA ASN A 107 12.35 -14.32 -9.77
C ASN A 107 11.43 -13.24 -9.20
N THR A 108 10.60 -12.60 -10.03
CA THR A 108 9.62 -11.59 -9.58
C THR A 108 8.59 -12.21 -8.62
N VAL A 109 8.04 -13.38 -8.97
CA VAL A 109 7.08 -14.09 -8.10
C VAL A 109 7.72 -14.48 -6.77
N TYR A 110 8.92 -15.06 -6.79
CA TYR A 110 9.64 -15.39 -5.56
C TYR A 110 9.97 -14.16 -4.71
N LYS A 111 10.34 -13.03 -5.32
CA LYS A 111 10.57 -11.76 -4.60
C LYS A 111 9.30 -11.27 -3.91
N ALA A 112 8.15 -11.28 -4.60
CA ALA A 112 6.86 -10.92 -4.03
C ALA A 112 6.52 -11.80 -2.82
N ILE A 113 6.62 -13.13 -2.97
CA ILE A 113 6.38 -14.10 -1.89
C ILE A 113 7.33 -13.85 -0.71
N ARG A 114 8.63 -13.65 -0.96
CA ARG A 114 9.62 -13.41 0.09
C ARG A 114 9.34 -12.11 0.86
N ARG A 115 8.95 -11.05 0.14
CA ARG A 115 8.58 -9.76 0.74
C ARG A 115 7.39 -9.93 1.68
N MET A 116 6.33 -10.58 1.22
CA MET A 116 5.11 -10.75 2.01
C MET A 116 5.31 -11.66 3.23
N ARG A 117 6.11 -12.73 3.10
CA ARG A 117 6.53 -13.54 4.24
C ARG A 117 7.22 -12.68 5.30
N ARG A 118 8.21 -11.87 4.94
CA ARG A 118 8.93 -11.00 5.89
C ARG A 118 8.00 -10.04 6.62
N LEU A 119 7.02 -9.44 5.92
CA LEU A 119 6.02 -8.56 6.52
C LEU A 119 5.16 -9.30 7.55
N LYS A 120 4.69 -10.50 7.22
CA LYS A 120 3.89 -11.33 8.14
C LYS A 120 4.71 -11.84 9.31
N TYR A 121 5.94 -12.30 9.10
CA TYR A 121 6.83 -12.73 10.19
C TYR A 121 7.07 -11.61 11.20
N ARG A 122 7.32 -10.37 10.74
CA ARG A 122 7.46 -9.21 11.64
C ARG A 122 6.18 -8.89 12.43
N GLN A 123 5.01 -9.15 11.86
CA GLN A 123 3.73 -8.98 12.59
C GLN A 123 3.55 -10.03 13.69
N TYR A 124 3.98 -11.27 13.46
CA TYR A 124 3.81 -12.37 14.43
C TYR A 124 4.93 -12.50 15.45
N GLN A 125 6.11 -11.97 15.17
CA GLN A 125 7.26 -12.02 16.07
C GLN A 125 7.68 -10.57 16.41
N PRO A 126 7.09 -9.98 17.47
CA PRO A 126 7.59 -8.71 17.98
C PRO A 126 9.07 -8.91 18.34
N SER A 127 9.90 -7.94 17.97
CA SER A 127 11.33 -7.95 18.28
C SER A 127 11.53 -8.30 19.75
N LEU A 128 12.23 -9.40 20.02
CA LEU A 128 12.77 -9.65 21.35
C LEU A 128 13.74 -8.50 21.64
N LEU A 129 13.32 -7.59 22.52
CA LEU A 129 14.20 -6.62 23.18
C LEU A 129 15.18 -7.36 24.08
#